data_AF-A0A5S3XN59-F1
#
_entry.id   AF-A0A5S3XN59-F1
#
_cell.length_a   1.000
_cell.length_b   1.000
_cell.length_c   1.000
_cell.angle_alpha   90.00
_cell.angle_beta   90.00
_cell.angle_gamma   90.00
#
_symmetry.space_group_name_H-M   'P 1'
#
loop_
_entity.id
_entity.type
_entity.pdbx_description
1 polymer ?
#
loop_
_entity_poly.entity_id
_entity_poly.type
_entity_poly.pdbx_seq_one_letter_code
_entity_poly.pdbx_strand_id
1 'polypeptide(L)'
;MTKQYESVISELNEQQPQLTNKDWGISITESGELQVTGSLTEDERTLVEQSLNGNDEFVTAANEFKSSYLKYIDMEVHGWAKYDVNEESFSQVFDLKDMLGSSKADDEFKSAWGYESNWMQLHDNISQQLSSKARKY
;
A
#
# COMPACT_ATOMS: atom_id res chain seq x y z
N MET A 1 -8.08 -7.10 -2.94
CA MET A 1 -7.38 -6.04 -2.19
C MET A 1 -8.05 -4.68 -2.36
N THR A 2 -8.12 -4.08 -3.56
CA THR A 2 -8.67 -2.72 -3.76
C THR A 2 -10.10 -2.55 -3.25
N LYS A 3 -10.99 -3.50 -3.54
CA LYS A 3 -12.39 -3.45 -3.07
C LYS A 3 -12.48 -3.46 -1.53
N GLN A 4 -11.69 -4.32 -0.87
CA GLN A 4 -11.65 -4.39 0.58
C GLN A 4 -11.11 -3.09 1.18
N TYR A 5 -10.06 -2.53 0.60
CA TYR A 5 -9.52 -1.22 0.99
C TYR A 5 -10.57 -0.11 0.85
N GLU A 6 -11.28 -0.05 -0.27
CA GLU A 6 -12.34 0.96 -0.46
C GLU A 6 -13.47 0.85 0.56
N SER A 7 -13.84 -0.38 0.96
CA SER A 7 -14.81 -0.61 2.04
C SER A 7 -14.32 -0.02 3.36
N VAL A 8 -13.09 -0.35 3.77
CA VAL A 8 -12.50 0.15 5.02
C VAL A 8 -12.39 1.68 5.01
N ILE A 9 -11.94 2.26 3.89
CA ILE A 9 -11.83 3.72 3.76
C ILE A 9 -13.21 4.39 3.77
N SER A 10 -14.23 3.79 3.17
CA SER A 10 -15.60 4.32 3.22
C SER A 10 -16.11 4.38 4.65
N GLU A 11 -15.95 3.30 5.42
CA GLU A 11 -16.35 3.24 6.83
C GLU A 11 -15.58 4.24 7.70
N LEU A 12 -14.26 4.36 7.48
CA LEU A 12 -13.43 5.35 8.19
C LEU A 12 -13.85 6.79 7.85
N ASN A 13 -14.19 7.07 6.60
CA ASN A 13 -14.64 8.40 6.19
C ASN A 13 -16.01 8.76 6.79
N GLU A 14 -16.90 7.79 6.99
CA GLU A 14 -18.19 8.01 7.67
C GLU A 14 -18.00 8.34 9.16
N GLN A 15 -17.05 7.67 9.83
CA GLN A 15 -16.78 7.87 11.25
C GLN A 15 -15.92 9.11 11.53
N GLN A 16 -14.90 9.34 10.71
CA GLN A 16 -13.93 10.42 10.85
C GLN A 16 -13.52 11.00 9.49
N PRO A 17 -14.35 11.88 8.90
CA PRO A 17 -14.08 12.48 7.58
C PRO A 17 -12.76 13.26 7.50
N GLN A 18 -12.25 13.73 8.63
CA GLN A 18 -10.97 14.45 8.69
C GLN A 18 -9.76 13.58 8.32
N LEU A 19 -9.86 12.25 8.42
CA LEU A 19 -8.77 11.32 8.08
C LEU A 19 -8.42 11.37 6.59
N THR A 20 -9.36 11.76 5.71
CA THR A 20 -9.12 11.89 4.28
C THR A 20 -8.11 13.00 3.96
N ASN A 21 -8.07 14.05 4.79
CA ASN A 21 -7.20 15.22 4.57
C ASN A 21 -5.84 15.11 5.29
N LYS A 22 -5.57 13.96 5.92
CA LYS A 22 -4.34 13.72 6.67
C LYS A 22 -3.35 12.88 5.88
N ASP A 23 -2.07 13.18 6.10
CA ASP A 23 -0.95 12.47 5.50
C ASP A 23 -0.58 11.25 6.35
N TRP A 24 -1.22 10.13 6.04
CA TRP A 24 -1.01 8.82 6.66
C TRP A 24 -1.00 7.74 5.59
N GLY A 25 -0.34 6.61 5.87
CA GLY A 25 -0.17 5.48 4.97
C GLY A 25 -0.43 4.14 5.65
N ILE A 26 -0.29 3.05 4.89
CA ILE A 26 -0.47 1.68 5.39
C ILE A 26 0.78 0.86 5.09
N SER A 27 1.37 0.27 6.13
CA SER A 27 2.49 -0.67 6.03
C SER A 27 2.04 -2.07 6.49
N ILE A 28 2.71 -3.12 5.99
CA ILE A 28 2.52 -4.49 6.47
C ILE A 28 3.70 -4.86 7.34
N THR A 29 3.45 -5.16 8.61
CA THR A 29 4.49 -5.57 9.56
C THR A 29 5.06 -6.95 9.21
N GLU A 30 6.11 -7.35 9.93
CA GLU A 30 6.64 -8.72 9.84
C GLU A 30 5.58 -9.77 10.20
N SER A 31 4.77 -9.50 11.23
CA SER A 31 3.66 -10.37 11.68
C SER A 31 2.48 -10.44 10.70
N GLY A 32 2.46 -9.57 9.68
CA GLY A 32 1.37 -9.48 8.73
C GLY A 32 0.22 -8.56 9.16
N GLU A 33 0.39 -7.83 10.25
CA GLU A 33 -0.57 -6.81 10.68
C GLU A 33 -0.43 -5.54 9.83
N LEU A 34 -1.55 -4.85 9.64
CA LEU A 34 -1.60 -3.58 8.93
C LEU A 34 -1.38 -2.45 9.92
N GLN A 35 -0.24 -1.77 9.81
CA GLN A 35 0.12 -0.66 10.69
C GLN A 35 0.02 0.67 9.94
N VAL A 36 -0.48 1.70 10.61
CA VAL A 36 -0.53 3.03 10.05
C VAL A 36 0.85 3.67 10.04
N THR A 37 1.17 4.41 8.99
CA THR A 37 2.36 5.28 8.94
C THR A 37 1.91 6.75 8.83
N GLY A 38 2.82 7.69 9.09
CA GLY A 38 2.53 9.13 9.00
C GLY A 38 1.87 9.74 10.23
N SER A 39 1.23 10.90 10.03
CA SER A 39 0.86 11.84 11.09
C SER A 39 -0.61 11.70 11.50
N LEU A 40 -0.91 10.72 12.36
CA LEU A 40 -2.18 10.60 13.07
C LEU A 40 -1.97 10.74 14.59
N THR A 41 -3.02 11.16 15.32
CA THR A 41 -3.01 11.04 16.79
C THR A 41 -3.07 9.57 17.20
N GLU A 42 -2.77 9.26 18.47
CA GLU A 42 -2.81 7.88 18.98
C GLU A 42 -4.21 7.26 18.88
N ASP A 43 -5.25 8.04 19.17
CA ASP A 43 -6.65 7.62 19.05
C ASP A 43 -7.03 7.34 17.58
N GLU A 44 -6.62 8.23 16.66
CA GLU A 44 -6.89 8.07 15.22
C GLU A 44 -6.15 6.87 14.64
N ARG A 45 -4.88 6.71 15.01
CA ARG A 45 -4.08 5.54 14.67
C ARG A 45 -4.76 4.26 15.14
N THR A 46 -5.16 4.20 16.41
CA THR A 46 -5.82 3.03 16.98
C THR A 46 -7.10 2.70 16.23
N LEU A 47 -7.92 3.70 15.93
CA LEU A 47 -9.15 3.54 15.16
C LEU A 47 -8.87 2.96 13.77
N VAL A 48 -7.93 3.56 13.04
CA VAL A 48 -7.60 3.15 11.68
C VAL A 48 -7.00 1.74 11.67
N GLU A 49 -6.05 1.44 12.56
CA GLU A 49 -5.45 0.11 12.66
C GLU A 49 -6.50 -0.95 13.04
N GLN A 50 -7.46 -0.64 13.91
CA GLN A 50 -8.58 -1.53 14.21
C GLN A 50 -9.49 -1.76 13.00
N SER A 51 -9.83 -0.72 12.24
CA SER A 51 -10.64 -0.87 11.03
C SER A 51 -9.92 -1.67 9.93
N LEU A 52 -8.61 -1.46 9.76
CA LEU A 52 -7.79 -2.19 8.79
C LEU A 52 -7.68 -3.68 9.17
N ASN A 53 -7.30 -3.97 10.42
CA ASN A 53 -7.06 -5.34 10.88
C ASN A 53 -8.36 -6.08 11.25
N GLY A 54 -9.48 -5.37 11.41
CA GLY A 54 -10.81 -5.96 11.57
C GLY A 54 -11.40 -6.52 10.27
N ASN A 55 -10.76 -6.26 9.12
CA ASN A 55 -11.16 -6.79 7.83
C ASN A 55 -10.24 -7.95 7.41
N ASP A 56 -10.60 -9.18 7.80
CA ASP A 56 -9.80 -10.39 7.54
C ASP A 56 -9.46 -10.60 6.06
N GLU A 57 -10.39 -10.26 5.16
CA GLU A 57 -10.14 -10.35 3.71
C GLU A 57 -9.07 -9.36 3.25
N PHE A 58 -9.06 -8.14 3.80
CA PHE A 58 -8.06 -7.14 3.46
C PHE A 58 -6.68 -7.55 3.97
N VAL A 59 -6.60 -7.98 5.24
CA VAL A 59 -5.36 -8.49 5.85
C VAL A 59 -4.82 -9.67 5.05
N THR A 60 -5.68 -10.63 4.70
CA THR A 60 -5.29 -11.79 3.89
C THR A 60 -4.72 -11.36 2.54
N ALA A 61 -5.43 -10.50 1.81
CA ALA A 61 -4.99 -10.03 0.50
C ALA A 61 -3.68 -9.24 0.55
N ALA A 62 -3.47 -8.43 1.59
CA ALA A 62 -2.23 -7.69 1.80
C ALA A 62 -1.05 -8.64 2.07
N ASN A 63 -1.26 -9.67 2.90
CA ASN A 63 -0.23 -10.68 3.18
C ASN A 63 0.07 -11.58 1.97
N GLU A 64 -0.93 -11.91 1.16
CA GLU A 64 -0.72 -12.59 -0.12
C GLU A 64 0.13 -11.74 -1.08
N PHE A 65 -0.12 -10.42 -1.12
CA PHE A 65 0.71 -9.49 -1.87
C PHE A 65 2.16 -9.48 -1.36
N LYS A 66 2.37 -9.30 -0.05
CA LYS A 66 3.71 -9.35 0.58
C LYS A 66 4.45 -10.64 0.24
N SER A 67 3.79 -11.78 0.46
CA SER A 67 4.36 -13.11 0.21
C SER A 67 4.69 -13.32 -1.26
N SER A 68 3.81 -12.88 -2.16
CA SER A 68 4.03 -13.01 -3.61
C SER A 68 5.19 -12.12 -4.07
N TYR A 69 5.29 -10.91 -3.53
CA TYR A 69 6.38 -9.99 -3.81
C TYR A 69 7.71 -10.61 -3.37
N LEU A 70 7.84 -11.00 -2.10
CA LEU A 70 9.07 -11.57 -1.55
C LEU A 70 9.49 -12.88 -2.22
N LYS A 71 8.54 -13.66 -2.74
CA LYS A 71 8.80 -14.96 -3.35
C LYS A 71 9.14 -14.90 -4.83
N TYR A 72 8.46 -14.03 -5.59
CA TYR A 72 8.51 -14.06 -7.05
C TYR A 72 9.14 -12.83 -7.67
N ILE A 73 9.21 -11.72 -6.95
CA ILE A 73 9.80 -10.48 -7.44
C ILE A 73 11.28 -10.50 -7.02
N ASP A 74 12.06 -11.29 -7.75
CA ASP A 74 13.51 -11.16 -7.77
C ASP A 74 13.81 -9.98 -8.71
N MET A 75 13.92 -8.78 -8.14
CA MET A 75 14.30 -7.62 -8.94
C MET A 75 15.77 -7.79 -9.34
N GLU A 76 16.00 -8.45 -10.47
CA GLU A 76 17.28 -8.42 -11.16
C GLU A 76 17.76 -6.97 -11.21
N VAL A 77 18.98 -6.77 -10.73
CA VAL A 77 19.65 -5.48 -10.51
C VAL A 77 19.67 -4.67 -11.83
N HIS A 78 18.59 -3.97 -12.14
CA HIS A 78 18.53 -3.04 -13.26
C HIS A 78 18.95 -1.66 -12.75
N GLY A 79 20.27 -1.49 -12.61
CA GLY A 79 20.91 -0.18 -12.38
C GLY A 79 20.95 0.28 -10.92
N TRP A 80 22.17 0.28 -10.36
CA TRP A 80 22.66 1.10 -9.23
C TRP A 80 21.95 1.07 -7.85
N ALA A 81 20.87 0.31 -7.67
CA ALA A 81 20.23 0.14 -6.37
C ALA A 81 19.96 -1.34 -6.07
N LYS A 82 20.55 -1.87 -4.99
CA LYS A 82 20.04 -3.10 -4.37
C LYS A 82 18.86 -2.69 -3.49
N TYR A 83 17.66 -3.08 -3.89
CA TYR A 83 16.47 -2.99 -3.05
C TYR A 83 16.47 -4.19 -2.11
N ASP A 84 16.98 -4.02 -0.90
CA ASP A 84 16.97 -5.08 0.12
C ASP A 84 15.58 -5.13 0.75
N VAL A 85 14.60 -5.65 -0.01
CA VAL A 85 13.23 -5.89 0.46
C VAL A 85 13.17 -7.32 0.99
N ASN A 86 12.96 -7.46 2.28
CA ASN A 86 12.81 -8.73 2.99
C ASN A 86 11.67 -8.60 4.02
N GLU A 87 11.42 -9.64 4.80
CA GLU A 87 10.33 -9.67 5.79
C GLU A 87 10.38 -8.49 6.77
N GLU A 88 11.60 -8.07 7.19
CA GLU A 88 11.82 -6.99 8.15
C GLU A 88 11.68 -5.61 7.50
N SER A 89 12.21 -5.44 6.28
CA SER A 89 12.28 -4.14 5.60
C SER A 89 11.04 -3.80 4.77
N PHE A 90 10.16 -4.78 4.48
CA PHE A 90 8.96 -4.58 3.66
C PHE A 90 8.09 -3.41 4.15
N SER A 91 7.84 -3.37 5.47
CA SER A 91 7.05 -2.33 6.13
C SER A 91 7.61 -0.90 5.94
N GLN A 92 8.92 -0.79 5.71
CA GLN A 92 9.62 0.48 5.56
C GLN A 92 9.65 0.97 4.10
N VAL A 93 9.40 0.04 3.18
CA VAL A 93 9.50 0.26 1.74
C VAL A 93 8.16 0.64 1.15
N PHE A 94 7.11 -0.11 1.49
CA PHE A 94 5.82 0.02 0.84
C PHE A 94 4.78 0.78 1.67
N ASP A 95 4.11 1.71 1.01
CA ASP A 95 2.85 2.31 1.46
C ASP A 95 1.70 1.78 0.60
N LEU A 96 0.93 0.85 1.15
CA LEU A 96 -0.21 0.25 0.47
C LEU A 96 -1.32 1.24 0.17
N LYS A 97 -1.49 2.28 0.99
CA LYS A 97 -2.53 3.29 0.76
C LYS A 97 -2.23 4.03 -0.55
N ASP A 98 -0.98 4.42 -0.73
CA ASP A 98 -0.49 5.11 -1.92
C ASP A 98 -0.49 4.19 -3.17
N MET A 99 -0.07 2.93 -3.00
CA MET A 99 -0.15 1.94 -4.08
C MET A 99 -1.59 1.70 -4.55
N LEU A 100 -2.53 1.52 -3.62
CA LEU A 100 -3.93 1.29 -3.94
C LEU A 100 -4.60 2.55 -4.50
N GLY A 101 -4.24 3.73 -4.00
CA GLY A 101 -4.67 5.02 -4.54
C GLY A 101 -4.20 5.25 -5.98
N SER A 102 -2.92 5.03 -6.24
CA SER A 102 -2.31 5.20 -7.57
C SER A 102 -2.77 4.15 -8.59
N SER A 103 -3.21 2.97 -8.15
CA SER A 103 -3.72 1.93 -9.03
C SER A 103 -5.11 2.23 -9.63
N LYS A 104 -5.80 3.30 -9.19
CA LYS A 104 -7.14 3.63 -9.68
C LYS A 104 -7.06 4.16 -11.11
N ALA A 105 -7.76 3.52 -12.04
CA ALA A 105 -7.89 4.03 -13.39
C ALA A 105 -8.85 5.23 -13.41
N ASP A 106 -8.44 6.31 -14.08
CA ASP A 106 -9.29 7.43 -14.44
C ASP A 106 -10.12 7.11 -15.71
N ASP A 107 -11.09 7.97 -16.03
CA ASP A 107 -11.98 7.77 -17.16
C ASP A 107 -11.23 7.73 -18.50
N GLU A 108 -10.12 8.47 -18.61
CA GLU A 108 -9.27 8.48 -19.80
C GLU A 108 -8.58 7.13 -20.00
N PHE A 109 -7.94 6.59 -18.96
CA PHE A 109 -7.29 5.29 -19.00
C PHE A 109 -8.28 4.16 -19.24
N LYS A 110 -9.45 4.19 -18.57
CA LYS A 110 -10.53 3.23 -18.80
C LYS A 110 -11.00 3.26 -20.25
N SER A 111 -11.19 4.45 -20.82
CA SER A 111 -11.61 4.61 -22.21
C SER A 111 -10.55 4.14 -23.21
N ALA A 112 -9.27 4.33 -22.90
CA ALA A 112 -8.16 3.97 -23.78
C ALA A 112 -7.84 2.47 -23.76
N TRP A 113 -7.92 1.84 -22.59
CA TRP A 113 -7.39 0.48 -22.37
C TRP A 113 -8.44 -0.54 -21.90
N GLY A 114 -9.61 -0.10 -21.44
CA GLY A 114 -10.69 -1.00 -20.99
C GLY A 114 -10.44 -1.71 -19.66
N TYR A 115 -9.46 -1.26 -18.87
CA TYR A 115 -9.14 -1.83 -17.56
C TYR A 115 -9.57 -0.91 -16.41
N GLU A 116 -10.13 -1.50 -15.36
CA GLU A 116 -10.54 -0.79 -14.13
C GLU A 116 -9.38 -0.40 -13.20
N SER A 117 -8.19 -0.98 -13.42
CA SER A 117 -6.98 -0.70 -12.65
C SER A 117 -5.87 -0.21 -13.57
N ASN A 118 -5.24 0.90 -13.19
CA ASN A 118 -4.10 1.46 -13.89
C ASN A 118 -2.81 0.74 -13.46
N TRP A 119 -2.53 -0.37 -14.13
CA TRP A 119 -1.35 -1.19 -13.83
C TRP A 119 -0.03 -0.46 -14.10
N MET A 120 0.00 0.51 -15.04
CA MET A 120 1.19 1.30 -15.34
C MET A 120 1.52 2.24 -14.17
N GLN A 121 0.52 2.98 -13.66
CA GLN A 121 0.70 3.84 -12.49
C GLN A 121 1.08 3.05 -11.24
N LEU A 122 0.48 1.88 -11.03
CA LEU A 122 0.87 0.99 -9.93
C LEU A 122 2.34 0.54 -10.05
N HIS A 123 2.79 0.16 -11.25
CA HIS A 123 4.18 -0.23 -11.47
C HIS A 123 5.15 0.94 -11.23
N ASP A 124 4.81 2.13 -11.71
CA ASP A 124 5.61 3.34 -11.52
C ASP A 124 5.68 3.72 -10.03
N ASN A 125 4.56 3.60 -9.31
CA ASN A 125 4.49 3.86 -7.88
C ASN A 125 5.37 2.89 -7.08
N ILE A 126 5.27 1.58 -7.34
CA ILE A 126 6.13 0.56 -6.73
C ILE A 126 7.60 0.88 -7.00
N SER A 127 7.96 1.18 -8.26
CA SER A 127 9.33 1.53 -8.65
C SER A 127 9.83 2.78 -7.92
N GLN A 128 8.99 3.80 -7.74
CA GLN A 128 9.32 5.01 -7.00
C GLN A 128 9.54 4.74 -5.51
N GLN A 129 8.63 4.01 -4.86
CA GLN A 129 8.74 3.68 -3.44
C GLN A 129 10.04 2.91 -3.17
N LEU A 130 10.34 1.92 -4.01
CA LEU A 130 11.62 1.22 -4.02
C LEU A 130 12.81 2.18 -4.16
N SER A 131 12.81 3.01 -5.21
CA SER A 131 13.90 3.98 -5.50
C SER A 131 14.16 4.95 -4.35
N SER A 132 13.10 5.39 -3.66
CA SER A 132 13.20 6.33 -2.56
C SER A 132 13.86 5.74 -1.32
N LYS A 133 13.80 4.42 -1.17
CA LYS A 133 14.33 3.67 -0.02
C LYS A 133 15.61 2.91 -0.35
N ALA A 134 16.05 2.94 -1.61
CA ALA A 134 17.35 2.42 -2.01
C ALA A 134 18.48 3.10 -1.24
N ARG A 135 19.39 2.30 -0.70
CA ARG A 135 20.66 2.82 -0.21
C ARG A 135 21.46 3.31 -1.41
N LYS A 136 21.70 4.62 -1.49
CA LYS A 136 22.72 5.18 -2.38
C LYS A 136 24.08 4.69 -1.88
N TYR A 137 24.74 3.87 -2.67
CA TYR A 137 26.15 3.51 -2.44
C TYR A 137 27.05 4.65 -2.90
#